data_AF-A0A4Y2JCH4-F1
#
_entry.id   AF-A0A4Y2JCH4-F1
#
_cell.length_a   1.000
_cell.length_b   1.000
_cell.length_c   1.000
_cell.angle_alpha   90.00
_cell.angle_beta   90.00
_cell.angle_gamma   90.00
#
_symmetry.space_group_name_H-M   'P 1'
#
loop_
_entity.id
_entity.type
_entity.pdbx_description
1 polymer ?
#
loop_
_entity_poly.entity_id
_entity_poly.type
_entity_poly.pdbx_seq_one_letter_code
_entity_poly.pdbx_strand_id
1 'polypeptide(L)'
;MHKNASVWMPQTLKILEEASRCTMYNFRDRDTYIGSTNHDEMCMFYMMYYVDGDQPLDQTGGCSSSGPPTYYWSKDPKLSVPAYIDKEASDPEY
;
A
#
# COMPACT_ATOMS: atom_id res chain seq x y z
N MET A 1 -9.08 40.46 -0.62
CA MET A 1 -9.06 39.11 -1.23
C MET A 1 -7.92 38.32 -0.62
N HIS A 2 -8.20 37.50 0.39
CA HIS A 2 -7.23 36.57 0.97
C HIS A 2 -7.30 35.27 0.19
N LYS A 3 -6.24 34.93 -0.56
CA LYS A 3 -6.10 33.58 -1.11
C LYS A 3 -5.47 32.73 -0.02
N ASN A 4 -6.29 31.98 0.71
CA ASN A 4 -5.82 30.79 1.42
C ASN A 4 -5.40 29.78 0.35
N ALA A 5 -4.15 29.86 -0.09
CA ALA A 5 -3.53 28.77 -0.81
C ALA A 5 -3.23 27.71 0.25
N SER A 6 -4.04 26.64 0.28
CA SER A 6 -3.65 25.39 0.90
C SER A 6 -2.34 24.95 0.24
N VAL A 7 -1.22 25.17 0.94
CA VAL A 7 0.07 24.61 0.55
C VAL A 7 -0.07 23.12 0.76
N TRP A 8 -0.24 22.38 -0.34
CA TRP A 8 0.05 20.96 -0.35
C TRP A 8 1.52 20.84 0.05
N MET A 9 1.81 20.38 1.26
CA MET A 9 3.16 20.00 1.62
C MET A 9 3.39 18.64 0.98
N PRO A 10 4.15 18.54 -0.14
CA PRO A 10 4.53 17.24 -0.64
C PRO A 10 5.37 16.57 0.45
N GLN A 11 4.96 15.38 0.88
CA GLN A 11 5.87 14.55 1.68
C GLN A 11 7.01 14.13 0.77
N THR A 12 8.21 14.63 1.03
CA THR A 12 9.41 14.21 0.31
C THR A 12 9.73 12.77 0.73
N LEU A 13 9.36 11.82 -0.13
CA LEU A 13 9.63 10.40 0.07
C LEU A 13 10.82 10.00 -0.80
N LYS A 14 11.88 9.46 -0.18
CA LYS A 14 12.90 8.74 -0.94
C LYS A 14 12.36 7.33 -1.18
N ILE A 15 11.78 7.12 -2.36
CA ILE A 15 11.16 5.84 -2.74
C ILE A 15 12.28 4.82 -2.99
N LEU A 16 12.71 4.13 -1.93
CA LEU A 16 13.67 3.03 -1.99
C LEU A 16 12.98 1.68 -1.82
N GLU A 17 12.00 1.61 -0.91
CA GLU A 17 11.16 0.44 -0.67
C GLU A 17 9.73 0.95 -0.42
N GLU A 18 8.75 0.38 -1.14
CA GLU A 18 7.33 0.70 -1.02
C GLU A 18 6.57 -0.55 -0.59
N ALA A 19 5.67 -0.39 0.38
CA ALA A 19 4.77 -1.44 0.82
C ALA A 19 3.37 -0.86 0.99
N SER A 20 2.37 -1.60 0.53
CA SER A 20 0.96 -1.31 0.74
C SER A 20 0.25 -2.53 1.31
N ARG A 21 -0.84 -2.28 2.04
CA ARG A 21 -1.66 -3.32 2.65
C ARG A 21 -3.12 -2.87 2.64
N CYS A 22 -4.01 -3.81 2.35
CA CYS A 22 -5.46 -3.62 2.48
C CYS A 22 -5.99 -4.46 3.64
N THR A 23 -6.86 -3.88 4.47
CA THR A 23 -7.66 -4.62 5.44
C THR A 23 -9.01 -4.90 4.82
N MET A 24 -9.38 -6.18 4.73
CA MET A 24 -10.60 -6.62 4.06
C MET A 24 -11.52 -7.33 5.04
N TYR A 25 -12.82 -7.07 4.93
CA TYR A 25 -13.86 -7.76 5.69
C TYR A 25 -14.77 -8.54 4.74
N ASN A 26 -14.75 -9.87 4.84
CA ASN A 26 -15.60 -10.73 4.04
C ASN A 26 -16.93 -11.01 4.78
N PHE A 27 -18.01 -10.37 4.34
CA PHE A 27 -19.37 -10.59 4.86
C PHE A 27 -20.16 -11.64 4.08
N ARG A 28 -19.56 -12.25 3.05
CA ARG A 28 -20.20 -13.25 2.18
C ARG A 28 -20.14 -14.63 2.83
N ASP A 29 -21.05 -15.51 2.45
CA ASP A 29 -21.13 -16.92 2.89
C ASP A 29 -20.15 -17.85 2.15
N ARG A 30 -19.14 -17.27 1.50
CA ARG A 30 -18.13 -17.97 0.71
C ARG A 30 -16.78 -17.29 0.84
N ASP A 31 -15.73 -18.03 0.54
CA ASP A 31 -14.40 -17.46 0.41
C ASP A 31 -14.34 -16.48 -0.76
N THR A 32 -13.63 -15.36 -0.55
CA THR A 32 -13.39 -14.35 -1.57
C THR A 32 -11.88 -14.26 -1.81
N TYR A 33 -11.48 -14.33 -3.07
CA TYR A 33 -10.09 -14.37 -3.50
C TYR A 33 -9.70 -13.08 -4.23
N ILE A 34 -8.40 -12.85 -4.43
CA ILE A 34 -7.93 -11.79 -5.31
C ILE A 34 -8.16 -12.20 -6.76
N GLY A 35 -8.76 -11.33 -7.57
CA GLY A 35 -9.13 -11.63 -8.95
C GLY A 35 -9.73 -10.44 -9.69
N SER A 36 -10.15 -10.64 -10.94
CA SER A 36 -10.60 -9.57 -11.84
C SER A 36 -12.12 -9.46 -11.98
N THR A 37 -12.90 -10.27 -11.28
CA THR A 37 -14.37 -10.26 -11.35
C THR A 37 -14.99 -9.52 -10.17
N ASN A 38 -16.29 -9.23 -10.25
CA ASN A 38 -17.05 -8.67 -9.11
C ASN A 38 -17.25 -9.67 -7.95
N HIS A 39 -16.90 -10.93 -8.15
CA HIS A 39 -16.93 -11.97 -7.14
C HIS A 39 -15.62 -12.08 -6.36
N ASP A 40 -14.58 -11.43 -6.86
CA ASP A 40 -13.25 -11.33 -6.29
C ASP A 40 -13.07 -9.97 -5.60
N GLU A 41 -11.95 -9.81 -4.92
CA GLU A 41 -11.49 -8.54 -4.35
C GLU A 41 -10.17 -8.11 -5.01
N MET A 42 -9.83 -6.84 -4.88
CA MET A 42 -8.59 -6.28 -5.41
C MET A 42 -7.93 -5.42 -4.35
N CYS A 43 -6.61 -5.58 -4.19
CA CYS A 43 -5.79 -4.69 -3.37
C CYS A 43 -4.74 -4.05 -4.29
N MET A 44 -5.09 -2.88 -4.84
CA MET A 44 -4.22 -2.11 -5.74
C MET A 44 -3.98 -0.73 -5.14
N PHE A 45 -2.72 -0.37 -4.96
CA PHE A 45 -2.31 0.96 -4.54
C PHE A 45 -1.60 1.65 -5.70
N TYR A 46 -2.18 2.76 -6.17
CA TYR A 46 -1.58 3.57 -7.23
C TYR A 46 -0.96 4.81 -6.61
N MET A 47 0.36 4.90 -6.66
CA MET A 47 1.09 6.06 -6.20
C MET A 47 1.36 7.02 -7.35
N MET A 48 0.81 8.23 -7.26
CA MET A 48 1.20 9.34 -8.11
C MET A 48 2.38 10.08 -7.47
N TYR A 49 3.47 10.24 -8.22
CA TYR A 49 4.67 10.93 -7.76
C TYR A 49 5.23 11.85 -8.84
N TYR A 50 6.08 12.79 -8.42
CA TYR A 50 6.96 13.56 -9.30
C TYR A 50 8.40 13.33 -8.85
N VAL A 51 9.37 13.54 -9.74
CA VAL A 51 10.79 13.46 -9.41
C VAL A 51 11.47 14.79 -9.71
N ASP A 52 12.47 15.13 -8.91
CA ASP A 52 13.37 16.22 -9.23
C ASP A 52 14.51 15.67 -10.11
N GLY A 53 14.55 16.08 -11.37
CA GLY A 53 15.53 15.65 -12.37
C GLY A 53 15.07 14.47 -13.24
N ASP A 54 16.01 13.79 -13.88
CA ASP A 54 15.74 12.86 -15.00
C ASP A 54 15.75 11.37 -14.60
N GLN A 55 15.46 11.07 -13.33
CA GLN A 55 15.44 9.70 -12.80
C GLN A 55 14.05 9.30 -12.31
N PRO A 56 13.07 9.06 -13.21
CA PRO A 56 11.79 8.48 -12.82
C PRO A 56 11.97 7.04 -12.31
N LEU A 57 11.05 6.53 -11.49
CA LEU A 57 11.10 5.12 -11.09
C LEU A 57 10.91 4.22 -12.31
N ASP A 58 11.87 3.32 -12.52
CA ASP A 58 11.72 2.20 -13.45
C ASP A 58 10.97 1.05 -12.77
N GLN A 59 9.65 1.22 -12.60
CA GLN A 59 8.75 0.20 -12.08
C GLN A 59 7.78 -0.29 -13.17
N THR A 60 8.31 -0.66 -14.34
CA THR A 60 7.52 -1.10 -15.50
C THR A 60 6.60 -2.31 -15.19
N GLY A 61 6.81 -3.03 -14.08
CA GLY A 61 5.97 -4.15 -13.62
C GLY A 61 5.14 -3.95 -12.34
N GLY A 62 5.26 -2.79 -11.67
CA GLY A 62 4.68 -2.57 -10.34
C GLY A 62 5.21 -3.52 -9.25
N CYS A 63 4.71 -3.36 -8.02
CA CYS A 63 5.02 -4.26 -6.90
C CYS A 63 3.80 -5.13 -6.57
N SER A 64 4.03 -6.43 -6.37
CA SER A 64 3.00 -7.38 -5.91
C SER A 64 3.59 -8.36 -4.90
N SER A 65 2.74 -8.85 -4.00
CA SER A 65 3.10 -9.92 -3.06
C SER A 65 1.91 -10.86 -2.90
N SER A 66 2.16 -12.09 -2.43
CA SER A 66 1.10 -13.05 -2.15
C SER A 66 0.22 -12.68 -0.94
N GLY A 67 0.69 -11.74 -0.11
CA GLY A 67 -0.01 -11.32 1.11
C GLY A 67 -0.32 -12.47 2.09
N PRO A 68 -1.10 -12.19 3.14
CA PRO A 68 -1.59 -13.20 4.07
C PRO A 68 -2.44 -14.28 3.37
N PRO A 69 -2.44 -15.54 3.85
CA PRO A 69 -1.68 -16.04 5.01
C PRO A 69 -0.24 -16.46 4.66
N THR A 70 0.17 -16.33 3.41
CA THR A 70 1.46 -16.85 2.92
C THR A 70 2.64 -15.92 3.17
N TYR A 71 2.39 -14.61 3.26
CA TYR A 71 3.40 -13.58 3.47
C TYR A 71 2.97 -12.58 4.55
N TYR A 72 3.89 -12.25 5.46
CA TYR A 72 3.76 -11.23 6.50
C TYR A 72 5.10 -10.50 6.62
N TRP A 73 5.08 -9.17 6.77
CA TRP A 73 6.30 -8.36 6.87
C TRP A 73 7.24 -8.80 8.00
N SER A 74 6.67 -9.19 9.14
CA SER A 74 7.43 -9.69 10.31
C SER A 74 8.23 -10.98 10.05
N LYS A 75 7.95 -11.69 8.96
CA LYS A 75 8.65 -12.90 8.55
C LYS A 75 9.66 -12.66 7.42
N ASP A 76 9.70 -11.46 6.84
CA ASP A 76 10.64 -11.13 5.78
C ASP A 76 11.98 -10.71 6.40
N PRO A 77 13.07 -11.49 6.23
CA PRO A 77 14.36 -11.16 6.83
C PRO A 77 15.01 -9.91 6.23
N LYS A 78 14.48 -9.40 5.11
CA LYS A 78 14.97 -8.17 4.46
C LYS A 78 14.27 -6.92 4.99
N LEU A 79 13.15 -7.07 5.69
CA LEU A 79 12.36 -5.95 6.18
C LEU A 79 12.48 -5.79 7.69
N SER A 80 12.58 -4.54 8.13
CA SER A 80 12.49 -4.14 9.54
C SER A 80 11.39 -3.11 9.71
N VAL A 81 10.14 -3.58 9.72
CA VAL A 81 8.97 -2.71 9.90
C VAL A 81 8.74 -2.45 11.40
N PRO A 82 8.61 -1.18 11.84
CA PRO A 82 8.25 -0.88 13.22
C PRO A 82 6.91 -1.52 13.61
N ALA A 83 6.85 -2.10 14.81
CA ALA A 83 5.68 -2.87 15.25
C ALA A 83 4.37 -2.06 15.28
N TYR A 84 4.43 -0.73 15.44
CA TYR A 84 3.22 0.09 15.42
C TYR A 84 2.59 0.18 14.02
N ILE A 85 3.39 0.23 12.95
CA ILE A 85 2.91 0.21 11.56
C ILE A 85 2.19 -1.11 11.25
N ASP A 86 2.77 -2.23 11.67
CA ASP A 86 2.19 -3.56 11.43
C ASP A 86 0.91 -3.80 12.26
N LYS A 87 0.84 -3.23 13.47
CA LYS A 87 -0.33 -3.31 14.35
C LYS A 87 -1.49 -2.45 13.87
N GLU A 88 -1.27 -1.18 13.53
CA GLU A 88 -2.31 -0.29 13.02
C GLU A 88 -2.92 -0.85 11.73
N ALA A 89 -2.09 -1.39 10.84
CA ALA A 89 -2.58 -2.02 9.61
C ALA A 89 -3.39 -3.33 9.86
N SER A 90 -3.38 -3.86 11.08
CA SER A 90 -4.10 -5.09 11.47
C SER A 90 -5.33 -4.83 12.33
N ASP A 91 -5.58 -3.58 12.71
CA ASP A 91 -6.71 -3.22 13.56
C ASP A 91 -7.97 -3.00 12.70
N PRO A 92 -9.02 -3.82 12.86
CA PRO A 92 -10.27 -3.63 12.14
C PRO A 92 -11.10 -2.44 12.65
N GLU A 93 -10.72 -1.81 13.77
CA GLU A 93 -11.45 -0.68 14.37
C GLU A 93 -10.86 0.70 14.03
N TYR A 94 -9.73 0.77 13.30
CA TYR A 94 -9.08 2.03 12.88
C TYR A 94 -9.10 2.26 11.37
#